data_AF-A0A3C0JR83-F1
#
_entry.id   AF-A0A3C0JR83-F1
#
_cell.length_a   1.000
_cell.length_b   1.000
_cell.length_c   1.000
_cell.angle_alpha   90.00
_cell.angle_beta   90.00
_cell.angle_gamma   90.00
#
_symmetry.space_group_name_H-M   'P 1'
#
loop_
_entity.id
_entity.type
_entity.pdbx_description
1 polymer ?
#
loop_
_entity_poly.entity_id
_entity_poly.type
_entity_poly.pdbx_seq_one_letter_code
_entity_poly.pdbx_strand_id
1 'polypeptide(L)'
;NFGTMPQRLEAVRRGELAACTFNEPWISVAQKQGFRIIMESHSTRSEAAGDEMDGPTLAANFKAQAKAAEMIHANPSKYAHYLTEETGGALEPHELQTWRFLYAPPVRYTRERFQRTYDWMQSYPDLITGGVTFEAIVDNRAWS
;
A
#
# COMPACT_ATOMS: atom_id res chain seq x y z
N ASN A 1 13.90 15.50 -10.35
CA ASN A 1 13.28 14.19 -10.06
C ASN A 1 12.66 14.27 -8.68
N PHE A 2 11.33 14.19 -8.55
CA PHE A 2 10.63 14.32 -7.26
C PHE A 2 10.36 12.91 -6.70
N GLY A 3 11.30 12.41 -5.91
CA GLY A 3 11.32 11.01 -5.49
C GLY A 3 10.35 10.72 -4.34
N THR A 4 10.34 11.57 -3.31
CA THR A 4 9.55 11.37 -2.09
C THR A 4 8.20 12.09 -2.12
N MET A 5 7.25 11.65 -1.30
CA MET A 5 5.96 12.33 -1.13
C MET A 5 6.11 13.81 -0.73
N PRO A 6 6.95 14.21 0.26
CA PRO A 6 7.14 15.62 0.58
C PRO A 6 7.73 16.43 -0.58
N GLN A 7 8.69 15.87 -1.33
CA GLN A 7 9.25 16.54 -2.52
C GLN A 7 8.20 16.78 -3.60
N ARG A 8 7.31 15.80 -3.83
CA ARG A 8 6.20 15.90 -4.79
C ARG A 8 5.16 16.93 -4.35
N LEU A 9 4.79 16.94 -3.06
CA LEU A 9 3.85 17.91 -2.52
C LEU A 9 4.38 19.34 -2.66
N GLU A 10 5.64 19.56 -2.32
CA GLU A 10 6.30 20.85 -2.48
C GLU A 10 6.36 21.30 -3.95
N ALA A 11 6.63 20.38 -4.88
CA ALA A 11 6.64 20.68 -6.31
C ALA A 11 5.26 21.11 -6.83
N VAL A 12 4.19 20.45 -6.37
CA VAL A 12 2.81 20.89 -6.69
C VAL A 12 2.53 22.26 -6.08
N ARG A 13 2.96 22.49 -4.83
CA ARG A 13 2.80 23.80 -4.15
C ARG A 13 3.49 24.94 -4.90
N ARG A 14 4.66 24.70 -5.48
CA ARG A 14 5.41 25.68 -6.28
C ARG A 14 4.91 25.82 -7.72
N GLY A 15 3.94 25.00 -8.15
CA GLY A 15 3.45 24.99 -9.53
C GLY A 15 4.42 24.34 -10.53
N GLU A 16 5.45 23.65 -10.06
CA GLU A 16 6.36 22.86 -10.91
C GLU A 16 5.68 21.59 -11.45
N LEU A 17 4.69 21.09 -10.71
CA LEU A 17 3.82 19.99 -11.11
C LEU A 17 2.36 20.43 -11.01
N ALA A 18 1.54 20.06 -12.00
CA ALA A 18 0.11 20.33 -11.96
C ALA A 18 -0.65 19.43 -10.97
N ALA A 19 -0.18 18.19 -10.79
CA ALA A 19 -0.75 17.20 -9.87
C ALA A 19 0.29 16.12 -9.52
N CYS A 20 0.03 15.37 -8.44
CA CYS A 20 0.83 14.22 -8.00
C CYS A 20 -0.03 13.17 -7.32
N THR A 21 0.46 11.93 -7.29
CA THR A 21 -0.12 10.81 -6.54
C THR A 21 0.51 10.71 -5.15
N PHE A 22 -0.33 10.54 -4.13
CA PHE A 22 0.08 10.38 -2.73
C PHE A 22 -0.56 9.12 -2.12
N ASN A 23 0.06 8.60 -1.07
CA ASN A 23 -0.54 7.62 -0.15
C ASN A 23 -0.72 8.30 1.21
N GLU A 24 -1.56 7.76 2.08
CA GLU A 24 -1.54 8.21 3.49
C GLU A 24 -0.15 7.96 4.11
N PRO A 25 0.33 8.85 5.00
CA PRO A 25 -0.37 10.02 5.58
C PRO A 25 -0.36 11.29 4.70
N TRP A 26 0.32 11.28 3.55
CA TRP A 26 0.56 12.47 2.74
C TRP A 26 -0.66 12.98 1.98
N ILE A 27 -1.67 12.14 1.76
CA ILE A 27 -2.99 12.60 1.28
C ILE A 27 -3.58 13.57 2.31
N SER A 28 -3.61 13.17 3.59
CA SER A 28 -4.13 14.00 4.67
C SER A 28 -3.29 15.26 4.90
N VAL A 29 -1.96 15.18 4.80
CA VAL A 29 -1.08 16.37 4.83
C VAL A 29 -1.43 17.35 3.70
N ALA A 30 -1.60 16.86 2.47
CA ALA A 30 -1.96 17.71 1.33
C ALA A 30 -3.34 18.37 1.53
N GLN A 31 -4.33 17.63 2.02
CA GLN A 31 -5.66 18.20 2.31
C GLN A 31 -5.60 19.27 3.40
N LYS A 32 -4.84 19.04 4.48
CA LYS A 32 -4.62 20.04 5.55
C LYS A 32 -4.00 21.34 5.01
N GLN A 33 -3.13 21.24 4.00
CA GLN A 33 -2.53 22.38 3.31
C GLN A 33 -3.44 23.04 2.26
N GLY A 34 -4.68 22.56 2.10
CA GLY A 34 -5.68 23.15 1.20
C GLY A 34 -5.68 22.58 -0.23
N PHE A 35 -4.91 21.53 -0.51
CA PHE A 35 -4.97 20.84 -1.80
C PHE A 35 -6.24 20.00 -1.94
N ARG A 36 -6.65 19.73 -3.19
CA ARG A 36 -7.85 18.97 -3.51
C ARG A 36 -7.51 17.62 -4.12
N ILE A 37 -8.29 16.60 -3.75
CA ILE A 37 -8.23 15.28 -4.34
C ILE A 37 -9.01 15.30 -5.65
N ILE A 38 -8.36 14.88 -6.74
CA ILE A 38 -8.98 14.76 -8.07
C ILE A 38 -9.56 13.34 -8.26
N MET A 39 -8.86 12.33 -7.75
CA MET A 39 -9.23 10.92 -7.83
C MET A 39 -8.66 10.18 -6.62
N GLU A 40 -9.43 9.22 -6.09
CA GLU A 40 -9.01 8.32 -5.02
C GLU A 40 -9.23 6.87 -5.46
N SER A 41 -8.31 5.98 -5.11
CA SER A 41 -8.41 4.55 -5.39
C SER A 41 -7.77 3.75 -4.27
N HIS A 42 -8.17 2.48 -4.13
CA HIS A 42 -7.58 1.59 -3.14
C HIS A 42 -6.45 0.78 -3.78
N SER A 43 -5.32 0.69 -3.08
CA SER A 43 -4.23 -0.19 -3.50
C SER A 43 -4.36 -1.55 -2.84
N THR A 44 -4.15 -2.61 -3.62
CA THR A 44 -3.93 -3.96 -3.06
C THR A 44 -2.44 -4.23 -3.00
N ARG A 45 -1.97 -4.83 -1.91
CA ARG A 45 -0.57 -5.22 -1.74
C ARG A 45 -0.42 -6.74 -1.93
N SER A 46 0.82 -7.19 -1.98
CA SER A 46 1.21 -8.59 -1.93
C SER A 46 2.41 -8.69 -1.01
N GLU A 47 2.44 -9.76 -0.22
CA GLU A 47 3.56 -10.06 0.66
C GLU A 47 4.63 -10.80 -0.15
N ALA A 48 5.90 -10.44 0.05
CA ALA A 48 7.05 -11.14 -0.50
C ALA A 48 7.86 -11.72 0.66
N ALA A 49 8.22 -13.00 0.57
CA ALA A 49 9.03 -13.70 1.55
C ALA A 49 10.20 -14.37 0.85
N GLY A 50 11.37 -14.36 1.50
CA GLY A 50 12.54 -15.06 1.02
C GLY A 50 12.37 -16.59 1.09
N ASP A 51 13.15 -17.31 0.31
CA ASP A 51 13.10 -18.78 0.25
C ASP A 51 13.39 -19.42 1.62
N GLU A 52 14.19 -18.76 2.45
CA GLU A 52 14.57 -19.20 3.80
C GLU A 52 13.43 -19.21 4.83
N MET A 53 12.32 -18.51 4.57
CA MET A 53 11.19 -18.46 5.49
C MET A 53 10.26 -19.66 5.29
N ASP A 54 10.24 -20.61 6.23
CA ASP A 54 9.38 -21.78 6.09
C ASP A 54 7.87 -21.44 6.11
N GLY A 55 7.06 -22.34 5.55
CA GLY A 55 5.61 -22.19 5.48
C GLY A 55 4.94 -21.92 6.84
N PRO A 56 5.25 -22.69 7.90
CA PRO A 56 4.70 -22.46 9.23
C PRO A 56 5.03 -21.08 9.81
N THR A 57 6.26 -20.58 9.62
CA THR A 57 6.68 -19.26 10.08
C THR A 57 5.97 -18.16 9.32
N LEU A 58 5.87 -18.28 7.99
CA LEU A 58 5.12 -17.33 7.16
C LEU A 58 3.62 -17.33 7.53
N ALA A 59 3.04 -18.51 7.78
CA ALA A 59 1.66 -18.63 8.25
C ALA A 59 1.44 -17.97 9.62
N ALA A 60 2.39 -18.10 10.55
CA ALA A 60 2.35 -17.41 11.84
C ALA A 60 2.41 -15.88 11.67
N ASN A 61 3.24 -15.39 10.74
CA ASN A 61 3.28 -13.97 10.39
C ASN A 61 1.92 -13.50 9.83
N PHE A 62 1.30 -14.24 8.91
CA PHE A 62 -0.02 -13.88 8.37
C PHE A 62 -1.13 -13.88 9.43
N LYS A 63 -1.08 -14.78 10.41
CA LYS A 63 -2.00 -14.74 11.56
C LYS A 63 -1.82 -13.46 12.39
N ALA A 64 -0.58 -13.02 12.60
CA ALA A 64 -0.30 -11.77 13.29
C ALA A 64 -0.81 -10.55 12.49
N GLN A 65 -0.60 -10.53 11.17
CA GLN A 65 -1.13 -9.48 10.29
C GLN A 65 -2.67 -9.43 10.31
N ALA A 66 -3.32 -10.59 10.25
CA ALA A 66 -4.78 -10.69 10.35
C ALA A 66 -5.27 -10.13 11.69
N LYS A 67 -4.59 -10.45 12.79
CA LYS A 67 -4.93 -9.91 14.11
C LYS A 67 -4.73 -8.40 14.18
N ALA A 68 -3.67 -7.88 13.59
CA ALA A 68 -3.43 -6.44 13.50
C ALA A 68 -4.53 -5.73 12.71
N ALA A 69 -4.99 -6.30 11.59
CA ALA A 69 -6.11 -5.76 10.81
C ALA A 69 -7.40 -5.70 11.64
N GLU A 70 -7.74 -6.76 12.38
CA GLU A 70 -8.88 -6.75 13.33
C GLU A 70 -8.76 -5.63 14.37
N MET A 71 -7.56 -5.48 14.96
CA MET A 71 -7.30 -4.48 16.00
C MET A 71 -7.43 -3.06 15.44
N ILE A 72 -6.88 -2.80 14.24
CA ILE A 72 -6.98 -1.51 13.57
C ILE A 72 -8.44 -1.20 13.23
N HIS A 73 -9.21 -2.15 12.70
CA HIS A 73 -10.63 -1.93 12.41
C HIS A 73 -11.46 -1.63 13.67
N ALA A 74 -11.15 -2.29 14.78
CA ALA A 74 -11.88 -2.07 16.04
C ALA A 74 -11.61 -0.67 16.64
N ASN A 75 -10.42 -0.11 16.45
CA ASN A 75 -10.07 1.23 16.94
C ASN A 75 -8.95 1.85 16.09
N PRO A 76 -9.26 2.42 14.92
CA PRO A 76 -8.22 2.90 14.00
C PRO A 76 -7.46 4.10 14.59
N SER A 77 -8.12 4.95 15.37
CA SER A 77 -7.51 6.12 16.02
C SER A 77 -6.40 5.72 16.99
N LYS A 78 -6.51 4.55 17.65
CA LYS A 78 -5.43 4.04 18.53
C LYS A 78 -4.12 3.83 17.78
N TYR A 79 -4.18 3.50 16.50
CA TYR A 79 -3.01 3.16 15.67
C TYR A 79 -2.59 4.28 14.71
N ALA A 80 -3.31 5.40 14.70
CA ALA A 80 -3.05 6.55 13.83
C ALA A 80 -1.63 7.12 13.97
N HIS A 81 -1.04 7.03 15.17
CA HIS A 81 0.33 7.52 15.44
C HIS A 81 1.39 6.86 14.54
N TYR A 82 1.24 5.57 14.21
CA TYR A 82 2.16 4.86 13.32
C TYR A 82 2.23 5.47 11.91
N LEU A 83 1.16 6.13 11.46
CA LEU A 83 1.13 6.84 10.18
C LEU A 83 1.65 8.27 10.34
N THR A 84 1.21 9.00 11.37
CA THR A 84 1.57 10.42 11.51
C THR A 84 3.04 10.65 11.85
N GLU A 85 3.71 9.69 12.48
CA GLU A 85 5.15 9.77 12.79
C GLU A 85 6.01 10.03 11.53
N GLU A 86 5.63 9.47 10.37
CA GLU A 86 6.32 9.69 9.09
C GLU A 86 6.30 11.18 8.65
N THR A 87 5.31 11.94 9.11
CA THR A 87 5.11 13.34 8.69
C THR A 87 6.00 14.33 9.43
N GLY A 88 6.73 13.91 10.46
CA GLY A 88 7.56 14.79 11.27
C GLY A 88 6.79 15.93 11.97
N GLY A 89 5.52 15.70 12.31
CA GLY A 89 4.64 16.68 12.97
C GLY A 89 3.81 17.55 12.03
N ALA A 90 3.85 17.32 10.72
CA ALA A 90 2.95 18.03 9.78
C ALA A 90 1.48 17.64 9.97
N LEU A 91 1.22 16.45 10.54
CA LEU A 91 -0.11 15.90 10.76
C LEU A 91 -0.24 15.32 12.17
N GLU A 92 -1.32 15.68 12.86
CA GLU A 92 -1.71 15.13 14.15
C GLU A 92 -2.59 13.88 13.96
N PRO A 93 -2.57 12.89 14.87
CA PRO A 93 -3.31 11.64 14.69
C PRO A 93 -4.81 11.80 14.45
N HIS A 94 -5.44 12.81 15.05
CA HIS A 94 -6.88 13.09 14.91
C HIS A 94 -7.25 13.78 13.59
N GLU A 95 -6.25 14.24 12.82
CA GLU A 95 -6.44 14.84 11.49
C GLU A 95 -6.48 13.79 10.37
N LEU A 96 -6.17 12.52 10.68
CA LEU A 96 -6.32 11.42 9.74
C LEU A 96 -7.79 11.04 9.54
N GLN A 97 -8.15 10.84 8.28
CA GLN A 97 -9.43 10.28 7.88
C GLN A 97 -9.40 8.76 8.02
N THR A 98 -9.72 8.25 9.22
CA THR A 98 -9.57 6.83 9.57
C THR A 98 -10.39 5.87 8.70
N TRP A 99 -11.42 6.35 7.98
CA TRP A 99 -12.15 5.54 6.99
C TRP A 99 -11.30 5.11 5.78
N ARG A 100 -10.13 5.71 5.57
CA ARG A 100 -9.15 5.27 4.56
C ARG A 100 -8.30 4.08 5.00
N PHE A 101 -8.41 3.65 6.25
CA PHE A 101 -7.59 2.56 6.80
C PHE A 101 -8.23 1.22 6.41
N LEU A 102 -7.91 0.77 5.20
CA LEU A 102 -8.47 -0.45 4.61
C LEU A 102 -7.49 -1.63 4.73
N TYR A 103 -7.26 -2.08 5.97
CA TYR A 103 -6.35 -3.20 6.24
C TYR A 103 -7.08 -4.54 6.10
N ALA A 104 -6.58 -5.43 5.25
CA ALA A 104 -7.16 -6.76 5.07
C ALA A 104 -6.17 -7.83 5.52
N PRO A 105 -6.65 -8.97 6.05
CA PRO A 105 -5.79 -10.11 6.32
C PRO A 105 -5.18 -10.63 5.01
N PRO A 106 -3.96 -11.22 5.05
CA PRO A 106 -3.40 -11.92 3.89
C PRO A 106 -4.34 -13.03 3.41
N VAL A 107 -4.50 -13.12 2.10
CA VAL A 107 -5.30 -14.15 1.43
C VAL A 107 -4.45 -14.87 0.39
N ARG A 108 -4.80 -16.13 0.12
CA ARG A 108 -4.14 -16.94 -0.90
C ARG A 108 -4.13 -16.21 -2.24
N TYR A 109 -2.98 -16.13 -2.88
CA TYR A 109 -2.87 -15.47 -4.18
C TYR A 109 -3.40 -16.38 -5.29
N THR A 110 -4.38 -15.90 -6.05
CA THR A 110 -5.10 -16.72 -7.05
C THR A 110 -4.49 -16.59 -8.44
N ARG A 111 -4.65 -17.63 -9.26
CA ARG A 111 -4.24 -17.62 -10.66
C ARG A 111 -4.98 -16.56 -11.48
N GLU A 112 -6.25 -16.33 -11.19
CA GLU A 112 -7.05 -15.28 -11.84
C GLU A 112 -6.48 -13.89 -11.56
N ARG A 113 -6.14 -13.58 -10.29
CA ARG A 113 -5.53 -12.30 -9.93
C ARG A 113 -4.16 -12.13 -10.59
N PHE A 114 -3.36 -13.18 -10.64
CA PHE A 114 -2.09 -13.20 -11.35
C PHE A 114 -2.29 -12.87 -12.82
N GLN A 115 -3.17 -13.60 -13.52
CA GLN A 115 -3.39 -13.43 -14.95
C GLN A 115 -3.86 -12.01 -15.28
N ARG A 116 -4.84 -11.49 -14.53
CA ARG A 116 -5.33 -10.11 -14.71
C ARG A 116 -4.23 -9.07 -14.54
N THR A 117 -3.36 -9.24 -13.54
CA THR A 117 -2.26 -8.31 -13.28
C THR A 117 -1.18 -8.43 -14.35
N TYR A 118 -0.83 -9.66 -14.75
CA TYR A 118 0.15 -9.95 -15.77
C TYR A 118 -0.26 -9.40 -17.14
N ASP A 119 -1.51 -9.63 -17.55
CA ASP A 119 -2.07 -9.10 -18.80
C ASP A 119 -2.09 -7.57 -18.81
N TRP A 120 -2.49 -6.97 -17.69
CA TRP A 120 -2.40 -5.52 -17.53
C TRP A 120 -0.96 -5.04 -17.71
N MET A 121 0.03 -5.66 -17.05
CA MET A 121 1.43 -5.25 -17.18
C MET A 121 1.97 -5.45 -18.60
N GLN A 122 1.64 -6.56 -19.28
CA GLN A 122 2.02 -6.83 -20.68
C GLN A 122 1.41 -5.83 -21.66
N SER A 123 0.27 -5.22 -21.32
CA SER A 123 -0.36 -4.20 -22.17
C SER A 123 0.42 -2.87 -22.24
N TYR A 124 1.38 -2.65 -21.33
CA TYR A 124 2.27 -1.49 -21.34
C TYR A 124 3.64 -1.91 -21.90
N PRO A 125 4.06 -1.35 -23.06
CA PRO A 125 5.37 -1.62 -23.62
C PRO A 125 6.49 -1.36 -22.60
N ASP A 126 7.47 -2.26 -22.55
CA ASP A 126 8.68 -2.17 -21.72
C ASP A 126 8.46 -2.15 -20.19
N LEU A 127 7.23 -2.36 -19.70
CA LEU A 127 6.98 -2.41 -18.26
C LEU A 127 7.54 -3.67 -17.60
N ILE A 128 7.43 -4.82 -18.28
CA ILE A 128 7.96 -6.12 -17.83
C ILE A 128 8.46 -6.98 -18.99
N THR A 129 9.37 -7.89 -18.68
CA THR A 129 9.72 -9.00 -19.59
C THR A 129 8.61 -10.06 -19.58
N GLY A 130 8.23 -10.55 -20.76
CA GLY A 130 7.27 -11.64 -20.91
C GLY A 130 7.77 -13.01 -20.42
N GLY A 131 6.90 -14.02 -20.45
CA GLY A 131 7.25 -15.42 -20.17
C GLY A 131 7.20 -15.84 -18.69
N VAL A 132 6.71 -14.98 -17.80
CA VAL A 132 6.56 -15.28 -16.37
C VAL A 132 5.28 -16.09 -16.14
N THR A 133 5.36 -17.16 -15.35
CA THR A 133 4.21 -18.01 -14.99
C THR A 133 3.80 -17.83 -13.53
N PHE A 134 2.56 -18.22 -13.22
CA PHE A 134 2.05 -18.22 -11.85
C PHE A 134 2.92 -19.09 -10.94
N GLU A 135 3.28 -20.29 -11.39
CA GLU A 135 4.08 -21.27 -10.65
C GLU A 135 5.49 -20.77 -10.34
N ALA A 136 6.04 -19.89 -11.18
CA ALA A 136 7.41 -19.40 -11.02
C ALA A 136 7.53 -18.26 -9.99
N ILE A 137 6.46 -17.53 -9.71
CA ILE A 137 6.49 -16.32 -8.87
C ILE A 137 5.58 -16.43 -7.64
N VAL A 138 4.46 -17.14 -7.76
CA VAL A 138 3.47 -17.20 -6.69
C VAL A 138 3.75 -18.38 -5.78
N ASP A 139 4.18 -18.05 -4.57
CA ASP A 139 4.35 -19.00 -3.49
C ASP A 139 3.19 -18.89 -2.47
N ASN A 140 2.46 -20.00 -2.31
CA ASN A 140 1.36 -20.12 -1.36
C ASN A 140 1.67 -21.08 -0.20
N ARG A 141 2.95 -21.30 0.15
CA ARG A 141 3.38 -22.20 1.24
C ARG A 141 2.76 -21.90 2.60
N ALA A 142 2.37 -20.67 2.86
CA ALA A 142 1.69 -20.28 4.11
C ALA A 142 0.27 -20.88 4.27
N TRP A 143 -0.31 -21.39 3.18
CA TRP A 143 -1.65 -21.98 3.15
C TRP A 143 -1.63 -23.49 2.91
N SER A 144 -0.45 -24.11 2.96
CA SER A 144 -0.25 -25.55 2.72
C SER A 144 -0.15 -26.33 4.04
#